data_AF-A0A9C8J969-F1
#
_entry.id   AF-A0A9C8J969-F1
#
_cell.length_a   1.000
_cell.length_b   1.000
_cell.length_c   1.000
_cell.angle_alpha   90.00
_cell.angle_beta   90.00
_cell.angle_gamma   90.00
#
_symmetry.space_group_name_H-M   'P 1'
#
loop_
_entity.id
_entity.type
_entity.pdbx_description
1 polymer ?
#
loop_
_entity_poly.entity_id
_entity_poly.type
_entity_poly.pdbx_seq_one_letter_code
_entity_poly.pdbx_strand_id
1 'polypeptide(L)' 'MTGISTVNINNKKSKQWLYDAVGGQDGIIIVVNLFYDFVESTPEGRPVAKLHLRGHGIAHARIELVNFLSGFLGGPSLF' A
#
# COMPACT_ATOMS: atom_id res chain seq x y z
N MET A 1 -9.04 -17.00 -41.25
CA MET A 1 -9.34 -17.47 -39.89
C MET A 1 -8.53 -16.61 -38.93
N THR A 2 -9.23 -16.06 -37.93
CA THR A 2 -8.92 -14.85 -37.16
C THR A 2 -7.60 -14.92 -36.39
N GLY A 3 -6.73 -13.94 -36.61
CA GLY A 3 -5.54 -13.71 -35.78
C GLY A 3 -5.94 -13.16 -34.43
N ILE A 4 -5.59 -13.89 -33.36
CA ILE A 4 -5.78 -13.43 -31.98
C ILE A 4 -4.67 -12.41 -31.72
N SER A 5 -5.03 -11.13 -31.73
CA SER A 5 -4.16 -10.06 -31.21
C SER A 5 -3.96 -10.31 -29.72
N THR A 6 -2.78 -10.76 -29.34
CA THR A 6 -2.33 -10.77 -27.95
C THR A 6 -2.28 -9.32 -27.49
N VAL A 7 -3.26 -8.92 -26.66
CA VAL A 7 -3.27 -7.59 -26.05
C VAL A 7 -2.09 -7.52 -25.09
N ASN A 8 -1.01 -6.86 -25.51
CA ASN A 8 0.10 -6.51 -24.65
C ASN A 8 -0.36 -5.37 -23.73
N ILE A 9 -1.03 -5.71 -22.64
CA ILE A 9 -1.37 -4.75 -21.59
C ILE A 9 -0.05 -4.33 -20.95
N ASN A 10 0.43 -3.14 -21.29
CA ASN A 10 1.61 -2.55 -20.66
C ASN A 10 1.46 -2.56 -19.13
N ASN A 11 2.25 -3.41 -18.45
CA ASN A 11 2.24 -3.65 -17.00
C ASN A 11 2.36 -2.38 -16.14
N LYS A 12 2.87 -1.28 -16.74
CA LYS A 12 2.94 0.05 -16.10
C LYS A 12 1.58 0.75 -16.03
N LYS A 13 0.74 0.64 -17.07
CA LYS A 13 -0.61 1.23 -17.08
C LYS A 13 -1.55 0.49 -16.12
N SER A 14 -1.43 -0.84 -16.03
CA SER A 14 -2.25 -1.64 -15.11
C SER A 14 -1.91 -1.37 -13.64
N LYS A 15 -0.63 -1.15 -13.31
CA LYS A 15 -0.24 -0.73 -11.96
C LYS A 15 -0.75 0.66 -11.64
N GLN A 16 -0.50 1.66 -12.48
CA GLN A 16 -1.02 3.03 -12.24
C GLN A 16 -2.52 3.06 -11.94
N TRP A 17 -3.32 2.21 -12.61
CA TRP A 17 -4.74 2.07 -12.32
C TRP A 17 -5.04 1.63 -10.88
N LEU A 18 -4.23 0.77 -10.27
CA LEU A 18 -4.41 0.36 -8.86
C LEU A 18 -4.13 1.52 -7.90
N TYR A 19 -3.09 2.31 -8.14
CA TYR A 19 -2.81 3.53 -7.37
C TYR A 19 -3.97 4.53 -7.47
N ASP A 20 -4.50 4.75 -8.67
CA ASP A 20 -5.63 5.66 -8.86
C ASP A 20 -6.92 5.08 -8.24
N ALA A 21 -7.15 3.76 -8.35
CA ALA A 21 -8.33 3.09 -7.81
C ALA A 21 -8.42 3.10 -6.28
N VAL A 22 -7.28 3.13 -5.58
CA VAL A 22 -7.26 3.30 -4.12
C VAL A 22 -7.42 4.77 -3.69
N GLY A 23 -7.46 5.72 -4.63
CA GLY A 23 -7.58 7.15 -4.35
C GLY A 23 -6.24 7.90 -4.32
N GLY A 24 -5.20 7.34 -4.96
CA GLY A 24 -3.86 7.93 -4.99
C GLY A 24 -3.21 8.03 -3.62
N GLN A 25 -2.36 9.05 -3.44
CA GLN A 25 -1.58 9.25 -2.21
C GLN A 25 -2.48 9.36 -0.98
N ASP A 26 -3.54 10.16 -1.06
CA ASP A 26 -4.45 10.41 0.07
C ASP A 26 -5.19 9.13 0.46
N GLY A 27 -5.63 8.36 -0.54
CA GLY A 27 -6.25 7.05 -0.33
C GLY A 27 -5.32 6.07 0.37
N ILE A 28 -4.04 6.00 -0.03
CA ILE A 28 -3.03 5.17 0.64
C ILE A 28 -2.81 5.63 2.08
N ILE A 29 -2.67 6.94 2.32
CA ILE A 29 -2.51 7.49 3.67
C ILE A 29 -3.70 7.08 4.55
N ILE A 30 -4.94 7.20 4.05
CA ILE A 30 -6.14 6.80 4.78
C ILE A 30 -6.13 5.31 5.09
N VAL A 31 -5.85 4.44 4.12
CA VAL A 31 -5.83 2.98 4.31
C VAL A 31 -4.77 2.58 5.34
N VAL A 32 -3.57 3.15 5.24
CA VAL A 32 -2.49 2.87 6.20
C VAL A 32 -2.87 3.41 7.59
N ASN A 33 -3.46 4.61 7.66
CA ASN A 33 -4.12 5.21 8.85
C ASN A 33 -5.06 4.24 9.52
N LEU A 34 -6.09 3.80 8.83
CA LEU A 34 -7.04 2.84 9.39
C LEU A 34 -6.36 1.54 9.82
N PHE A 35 -5.44 0.99 9.02
CA PHE A 35 -4.74 -0.26 9.38
C PHE A 35 -4.02 -0.18 10.73
N TYR A 36 -3.13 0.79 10.91
CA TYR A 36 -2.39 0.86 12.18
C TYR A 36 -3.25 1.36 13.35
N ASP A 37 -4.30 2.14 13.10
CA ASP A 37 -5.27 2.49 14.15
C ASP A 37 -5.94 1.22 14.67
N PHE A 38 -6.30 0.28 13.80
CA PHE A 38 -6.78 -1.06 14.20
C PHE A 38 -5.70 -1.87 14.91
N VAL A 39 -4.45 -1.84 14.44
CA VAL A 39 -3.34 -2.56 15.09
C VAL A 39 -3.13 -2.07 16.54
N GLU A 40 -3.26 -0.78 16.78
CA GLU A 40 -3.04 -0.18 18.11
C GLU A 40 -4.27 -0.29 19.03
N SER A 41 -5.49 -0.29 18.48
CA SER A 41 -6.72 -0.23 19.27
C SER A 41 -7.41 -1.57 19.54
N THR A 42 -7.08 -2.63 18.79
CA THR A 42 -7.79 -3.92 18.91
C THR A 42 -6.98 -5.01 19.63
N PRO A 43 -7.63 -5.96 20.31
CA PRO A 43 -6.97 -7.15 20.85
C PRO A 43 -6.21 -7.96 19.79
N GLU A 44 -6.79 -8.10 18.60
CA GLU A 44 -6.23 -8.84 17.45
C GLU A 44 -4.96 -8.18 16.90
N GLY A 45 -4.86 -6.85 17.02
CA GLY A 45 -3.69 -6.07 16.61
C GLY A 45 -2.48 -6.20 17.54
N ARG A 46 -2.68 -6.57 18.82
CA ARG A 46 -1.63 -6.60 19.85
C ARG A 46 -0.37 -7.38 19.47
N PRO A 47 -0.45 -8.57 18.84
CA PRO A 47 0.75 -9.29 18.42
C PRO A 47 1.59 -8.49 17.41
N VAL A 48 0.93 -7.84 16.45
CA VAL A 48 1.56 -7.01 15.42
C VAL A 48 2.13 -5.72 16.04
N ALA A 49 1.38 -5.07 16.91
CA ALA A 49 1.85 -3.89 17.65
C ALA A 49 3.13 -4.20 18.43
N LYS A 50 3.17 -5.33 19.14
CA LYS A 50 4.33 -5.78 19.91
C LYS A 50 5.57 -6.00 19.04
N LEU A 51 5.43 -6.46 17.80
CA LEU A 51 6.56 -6.63 16.88
C LEU A 51 7.16 -5.27 16.50
N HIS A 52 6.32 -4.29 16.15
CA HIS A 52 6.77 -2.96 15.74
C HIS A 52 7.40 -2.17 16.89
N LEU A 53 6.88 -2.31 18.11
CA LEU A 53 7.43 -1.67 19.31
C LEU A 53 8.82 -2.18 19.69
N ARG A 54 9.24 -3.35 19.18
CA ARG A 54 10.61 -3.87 19.34
C ARG A 54 11.59 -3.33 18.29
N GLY A 55 11.10 -2.62 17.28
CA GLY A 55 11.88 -1.95 16.24
C GLY A 55 11.76 -0.42 16.35
N HIS A 56 11.57 0.25 15.21
CA HIS A 56 11.44 1.71 15.15
C HIS A 56 10.05 2.26 15.55
N GLY A 57 9.12 1.39 15.97
CA GLY A 57 7.78 1.78 16.39
C GLY A 57 6.76 1.94 15.26
N ILE A 58 5.48 2.04 15.63
CA ILE A 58 4.34 2.09 14.70
C ILE A 58 4.32 3.39 13.89
N ALA A 59 4.63 4.53 14.52
CA ALA A 59 4.66 5.82 13.83
C ALA A 59 5.68 5.86 12.67
N HIS A 60 6.83 5.21 12.83
CA HIS A 60 7.79 5.06 11.75
C HIS A 60 7.29 4.07 10.69
N ALA A 61 6.78 2.91 11.10
CA ALA A 61 6.26 1.89 10.19
C ALA A 61 5.06 2.38 9.34
N ARG A 62 4.29 3.34 9.83
CA ARG A 62 3.28 4.09 9.08
C ARG A 62 3.83 4.75 7.83
N ILE A 63 4.89 5.55 8.02
CA ILE A 63 5.51 6.33 6.94
C ILE A 63 6.10 5.39 5.90
N GLU A 64 6.82 4.38 6.36
CA GLU A 64 7.45 3.38 5.48
C GLU A 64 6.41 2.60 4.66
N LEU A 65 5.28 2.22 5.27
CA LEU A 65 4.23 1.51 4.56
C LEU A 65 3.52 2.39 3.53
N VAL A 66 3.31 3.69 3.82
CA VAL A 66 2.81 4.65 2.82
C VAL A 66 3.77 4.72 1.64
N ASN A 67 5.06 4.96 1.88
CA ASN A 67 6.04 5.10 0.82
C ASN A 67 6.15 3.82 -0.04
N PHE A 68 6.17 2.65 0.62
CA PHE A 68 6.17 1.36 -0.05
C PHE A 68 4.93 1.18 -0.94
N LEU A 69 3.73 1.41 -0.40
CA LEU A 69 2.49 1.22 -1.14
C LEU A 69 2.32 2.21 -2.28
N SER A 70 2.80 3.45 -2.15
CA SER A 70 2.78 4.43 -3.23
C SER A 70 3.54 3.92 -4.45
N GLY A 71 4.76 3.39 -4.27
CA GLY A 71 5.52 2.81 -5.38
C GLY A 71 4.98 1.45 -5.84
N PHE A 72 4.59 0.58 -4.89
CA PHE A 72 4.12 -0.78 -5.19
C PHE A 72 2.84 -0.78 -6.04
N LEU A 73 1.90 0.11 -5.73
CA LEU A 73 0.66 0.28 -6.48
C LEU A 73 0.85 1.08 -7.77
N GLY A 74 2.06 1.51 -8.10
CA GLY A 74 2.36 2.17 -9.39
C GLY A 74 2.27 3.69 -9.38
N GLY A 75 2.15 4.33 -8.20
CA GLY A 75 2.34 5.76 -8.02
C GLY A 75 3.83 6.15 -7.97
N PRO A 76 4.15 7.34 -7.41
CA PRO A 76 5.53 7.80 -7.28
C PRO A 76 6.37 6.82 -6.44
N SER A 77 7.59 6.53 -6.90
CA SER A 77 8.60 5.87 -6.05
C SER A 77 9.09 6.90 -5.03
N LEU A 78 8.55 6.83 -3.82
CA LEU A 78 9.03 7.61 -2.67
C LEU A 78 10.17 6.88 -1.92
N PHE A 79 10.63 5.77 -2.50
CA PHE A 79 11.68 4.86 -2.06
C PHE A 79 12.61 4.52 -3.22
#